data_AF-A8V1D5-F1
#
_entry.id   AF-A8V1D5-F1
#
_cell.length_a   1.000
_cell.length_b   1.000
_cell.length_c   1.000
_cell.angle_alpha   90.00
_cell.angle_beta   90.00
_cell.angle_gamma   90.00
#
_symmetry.space_group_name_H-M   'P 1'
#
loop_
_entity.id
_entity.type
_entity.pdbx_description
1 polymer ?
#
loop_
_entity_poly.entity_id
_entity_poly.type
_entity_poly.pdbx_seq_one_letter_code
_entity_poly.pdbx_strand_id
1 'polypeptide(L)'
;MEEQLNETPIPFAELLKDIDVKEKSRAYILIEAEPALIPTIMEELAQIENVRSADVVTGIYDIIVFVEGENQNEIGRVVIRDINPIKGVKRATTCMVVEI
;
A
#
# COMPACT_ATOMS: atom_id res chain seq x y z
N MET A 1 -6.08 0.72 -40.23
CA MET A 1 -6.16 1.92 -39.37
C MET A 1 -5.61 1.45 -38.03
N GLU A 2 -4.32 1.64 -37.83
CA GLU A 2 -3.60 1.15 -36.64
C GLU A 2 -4.01 2.03 -35.46
N GLU A 3 -4.70 1.43 -34.48
CA GLU A 3 -4.91 2.08 -33.19
C GLU A 3 -3.55 2.22 -32.51
N GLN A 4 -3.05 3.45 -32.44
CA GLN A 4 -1.89 3.78 -31.63
C GLN A 4 -2.26 3.52 -30.16
N LEU A 5 -1.73 2.43 -29.61
CA LEU A 5 -1.77 2.15 -28.18
C LEU A 5 -0.98 3.26 -27.44
N ASN A 6 -1.70 4.21 -26.86
CA ASN A 6 -1.16 5.09 -25.82
C ASN A 6 -0.94 4.23 -24.55
N GLU A 7 0.19 3.51 -24.46
CA GLU A 7 0.44 2.60 -23.33
C GLU A 7 1.02 3.34 -22.11
N THR A 8 0.24 4.25 -21.53
CA THR A 8 0.55 4.70 -20.16
C THR A 8 0.25 3.53 -19.21
N PRO A 9 1.14 3.20 -18.25
CA PRO A 9 0.84 2.17 -17.26
C PRO A 9 -0.45 2.50 -16.52
N ILE A 10 -1.33 1.51 -16.35
CA ILE A 10 -2.54 1.67 -15.56
C ILE A 10 -2.18 1.82 -14.07
N PRO A 11 -2.83 2.73 -13.33
CA PRO A 11 -2.69 2.81 -11.89
C PRO A 11 -3.07 1.48 -11.21
N PHE A 12 -2.36 1.12 -10.14
CA PHE A 12 -2.64 -0.11 -9.39
C PHE A 12 -4.09 -0.20 -8.88
N ALA A 13 -4.71 0.94 -8.55
CA ALA A 13 -6.11 1.00 -8.14
C ALA A 13 -7.07 0.45 -9.22
N GLU A 14 -6.74 0.54 -10.50
CA GLU A 14 -7.57 0.03 -11.60
C GLU A 14 -7.48 -1.50 -11.74
N LEU A 15 -6.42 -2.13 -11.22
CA LEU A 15 -6.30 -3.60 -11.19
C LEU A 15 -7.29 -4.23 -10.20
N LEU A 16 -7.80 -3.43 -9.25
CA LEU A 16 -8.69 -3.86 -8.21
C LEU A 16 -10.13 -3.53 -8.64
N LYS A 17 -10.89 -4.57 -9.03
CA LYS A 17 -12.18 -4.46 -9.74
C LYS A 17 -13.32 -3.78 -8.97
N ASP A 18 -13.10 -3.44 -7.70
CA ASP A 18 -14.11 -2.92 -6.76
C ASP A 18 -13.68 -1.62 -6.06
N ILE A 19 -12.69 -0.90 -6.57
CA ILE A 19 -12.28 0.37 -5.95
C ILE A 19 -13.12 1.52 -6.52
N ASP A 20 -13.97 2.09 -5.67
CA ASP A 20 -14.53 3.42 -5.90
C ASP A 20 -13.43 4.46 -5.63
N VAL A 21 -12.55 4.65 -6.62
CA VAL A 21 -11.32 5.44 -6.49
C VAL A 21 -11.57 6.94 -6.47
N LYS A 22 -12.81 7.39 -6.72
CA LYS A 22 -13.04 8.74 -7.23
C LYS A 22 -12.78 9.86 -6.23
N GLU A 23 -12.58 9.56 -4.94
CA GLU A 23 -12.36 10.58 -3.90
C GLU A 23 -11.33 10.21 -2.81
N LYS A 24 -10.62 9.08 -2.93
CA LYS A 24 -9.69 8.63 -1.87
C LYS A 24 -8.23 8.95 -2.17
N SER A 25 -7.52 9.40 -1.13
CA SER A 25 -6.07 9.44 -1.13
C SER A 25 -5.50 8.03 -1.13
N ARG A 26 -4.37 7.85 -1.82
CA ARG A 26 -3.71 6.55 -2.00
C ARG A 26 -2.25 6.66 -1.63
N ALA A 27 -1.66 5.59 -1.10
CA ALA A 27 -0.24 5.52 -0.84
C ALA A 27 0.30 4.09 -0.97
N TYR A 28 1.60 3.99 -1.22
CA TYR A 28 2.36 2.76 -1.01
C TYR A 28 3.15 2.88 0.28
N ILE A 29 3.07 1.88 1.14
CA ILE A 29 3.87 1.79 2.36
C ILE A 29 4.94 0.73 2.14
N LEU A 30 6.20 1.17 2.17
CA LEU A 30 7.36 0.31 1.99
C LEU A 30 7.89 -0.07 3.37
N ILE A 31 7.81 -1.36 3.71
CA ILE A 31 8.11 -1.85 5.05
C ILE A 31 9.43 -2.65 5.04
N GLU A 32 10.30 -2.30 5.98
CA GLU A 32 11.39 -3.17 6.42
C GLU A 32 10.95 -3.93 7.67
N ALA A 33 11.10 -5.24 7.62
CA ALA A 33 10.58 -6.16 8.58
C ALA A 33 11.68 -6.98 9.27
N GLU A 34 11.31 -7.65 10.34
CA GLU A 34 12.04 -8.78 10.88
C GLU A 34 11.64 -10.05 10.11
N PRO A 35 12.58 -10.74 9.43
CA PRO A 35 12.23 -11.86 8.54
C PRO A 35 11.39 -12.96 9.20
N ALA A 36 11.67 -13.27 10.48
CA ALA A 36 10.96 -14.30 11.23
C ALA A 36 9.49 -13.95 11.54
N LEU A 37 9.12 -12.67 11.46
CA LEU A 37 7.79 -12.15 11.80
C LEU A 37 6.96 -11.77 10.58
N ILE A 38 7.50 -11.85 9.35
CA ILE A 38 6.78 -11.52 8.12
C ILE A 38 5.41 -12.21 8.03
N PRO A 39 5.24 -13.52 8.33
CA PRO A 39 3.91 -14.14 8.31
C PRO A 39 2.92 -13.46 9.25
N THR A 40 3.35 -13.12 10.47
CA THR A 40 2.52 -12.41 11.46
C THR A 40 2.21 -10.99 11.01
N ILE A 41 3.17 -10.28 10.43
CA ILE A 41 2.96 -8.93 9.90
C ILE A 41 1.88 -8.97 8.80
N MET A 42 1.93 -9.96 7.90
CA MET A 42 0.93 -10.12 6.84
C MET A 42 -0.48 -10.41 7.40
N GLU A 43 -0.58 -11.23 8.46
CA GLU A 43 -1.84 -11.48 9.16
C GLU A 43 -2.41 -10.21 9.79
N GLU A 44 -1.58 -9.41 10.47
CA GLU A 44 -1.99 -8.13 11.08
C GLU A 44 -2.40 -7.09 10.02
N LEU A 45 -1.61 -6.94 8.95
CA LEU A 45 -1.92 -6.04 7.83
C LEU A 45 -3.26 -6.38 7.18
N ALA A 46 -3.61 -7.67 7.07
CA ALA A 46 -4.89 -8.11 6.49
C ALA A 46 -6.12 -7.72 7.33
N GLN A 47 -5.93 -7.34 8.61
CA GLN A 47 -7.03 -6.86 9.47
C GLN A 47 -7.23 -5.35 9.39
N ILE A 48 -6.34 -4.61 8.73
CA ILE A 48 -6.42 -3.15 8.63
C ILE A 48 -7.31 -2.79 7.43
N GLU A 49 -8.46 -2.16 7.71
CA GLU A 49 -9.47 -1.82 6.68
C GLU A 49 -8.90 -0.99 5.52
N ASN A 50 -7.95 -0.11 5.80
CA ASN A 50 -7.30 0.76 4.83
C ASN A 50 -6.28 0.04 3.94
N VAL A 51 -5.87 -1.19 4.27
CA VAL A 51 -4.95 -2.01 3.47
C VAL A 51 -5.73 -2.73 2.38
N ARG A 52 -5.42 -2.41 1.12
CA ARG A 52 -6.06 -3.02 -0.06
C ARG A 52 -5.26 -4.17 -0.65
N SER A 53 -3.94 -4.12 -0.50
CA SER A 53 -3.04 -5.16 -0.95
C SER A 53 -1.74 -5.06 -0.16
N ALA A 54 -1.10 -6.20 0.08
CA ALA A 54 0.24 -6.30 0.62
C ALA A 54 0.95 -7.47 -0.04
N ASP A 55 2.18 -7.27 -0.48
CA ASP A 55 3.02 -8.29 -1.10
C ASP A 55 4.38 -8.35 -0.41
N VAL A 56 4.82 -9.56 -0.10
CA VAL A 56 6.21 -9.81 0.32
C VAL A 56 7.08 -9.78 -0.92
N VAL A 57 8.10 -8.92 -0.94
CA VAL A 57 8.94 -8.69 -2.12
C VAL A 57 10.40 -9.02 -1.83
N THR A 58 11.16 -9.28 -2.90
CA THR A 58 12.61 -9.47 -2.82
C THR A 58 13.31 -8.18 -3.22
N GLY A 59 13.46 -7.25 -2.27
CA GLY A 59 14.06 -5.93 -2.51
C GLY A 59 14.81 -5.37 -1.29
N ILE A 60 15.05 -4.05 -1.32
CA ILE A 60 15.59 -3.33 -0.14
C ILE A 60 14.54 -3.20 0.99
N TYR A 61 13.27 -3.40 0.64
CA TYR A 61 12.13 -3.55 1.53
C TYR A 61 11.66 -5.00 1.48
N ASP A 62 10.97 -5.43 2.54
CA ASP A 62 10.46 -6.80 2.66
C ASP A 62 8.99 -6.89 2.25
N ILE A 63 8.21 -5.82 2.45
CA ILE A 63 6.77 -5.79 2.16
C ILE A 63 6.40 -4.45 1.50
N ILE A 64 5.58 -4.50 0.45
CA ILE A 64 4.95 -3.32 -0.17
C ILE A 64 3.45 -3.42 0.09
N VAL A 65 2.88 -2.36 0.65
CA VAL A 65 1.45 -2.29 0.98
C VAL A 65 0.79 -1.16 0.19
N PHE A 66 -0.31 -1.45 -0.48
CA PHE A 66 -1.18 -0.43 -1.08
C PHE A 66 -2.28 -0.07 -0.10
N VAL A 67 -2.37 1.22 0.27
CA VAL A 67 -3.34 1.74 1.23
C VAL A 67 -4.19 2.85 0.65
N GLU A 68 -5.42 2.95 1.15
CA GLU A 68 -6.38 3.99 0.82
C GLU A 68 -6.92 4.66 2.07
N GLY A 69 -7.24 5.94 1.98
CA GLY A 69 -7.95 6.69 3.01
C GLY A 69 -8.66 7.90 2.42
N GLU A 70 -9.58 8.49 3.17
CA GLU A 70 -10.35 9.66 2.74
C GLU A 70 -9.44 10.87 2.48
N ASN A 71 -8.27 10.94 3.12
CA ASN A 71 -7.26 11.97 2.89
C ASN A 71 -5.88 11.54 3.39
N GLN A 72 -4.86 12.33 3.07
CA GLN A 72 -3.48 12.12 3.53
C GLN A 72 -3.33 12.03 5.07
N ASN A 73 -4.15 12.76 5.84
CA ASN A 73 -4.08 12.71 7.31
C ASN A 73 -4.63 11.39 7.87
N GLU A 74 -5.57 10.76 7.19
CA GLU A 74 -6.04 9.42 7.55
C GLU A 74 -4.96 8.38 7.30
N ILE A 75 -4.35 8.38 6.11
CA ILE A 75 -3.24 7.47 5.80
C ILE A 75 -2.10 7.62 6.81
N GLY A 76 -1.73 8.86 7.15
CA GLY A 76 -0.72 9.13 8.17
C GLY A 76 -1.10 8.55 9.55
N ARG A 77 -2.38 8.61 9.92
CA ARG A 77 -2.88 8.01 11.17
C ARG A 77 -2.84 6.49 11.14
N VAL A 78 -3.26 5.86 10.04
CA VAL A 78 -3.18 4.39 9.85
C VAL A 78 -1.74 3.91 9.99
N VAL A 79 -0.80 4.59 9.32
CA VAL A 79 0.62 4.21 9.40
C VAL A 79 1.14 4.31 10.83
N ILE A 80 0.84 5.40 11.55
CA ILE A 80 1.35 5.62 12.91
C ILE A 80 0.69 4.69 13.93
N ARG A 81 -0.62 4.45 13.82
CA ARG A 81 -1.41 3.74 14.83
C ARG A 81 -1.49 2.24 14.58
N ASP A 82 -1.54 1.84 13.33
CA ASP A 82 -1.93 0.48 12.96
C ASP A 82 -0.77 -0.28 12.30
N ILE A 83 0.09 0.36 11.48
CA ILE A 83 1.20 -0.31 10.79
C ILE A 83 2.51 -0.29 11.59
N ASN A 84 2.96 0.88 12.04
CA ASN A 84 4.23 1.02 12.77
C ASN A 84 4.29 0.20 14.07
N PRO A 85 3.19 0.03 14.84
CA PRO A 85 3.22 -0.77 16.06
C PRO A 85 3.22 -2.28 15.85
N ILE A 86 2.95 -2.76 14.63
CA ILE A 86 2.96 -4.20 14.31
C ILE A 86 4.33 -4.77 14.69
N LYS A 87 4.31 -5.86 15.47
CA LYS A 87 5.54 -6.48 15.93
C LYS A 87 6.36 -7.00 14.75
N GLY A 88 7.60 -6.53 14.65
CA GLY A 88 8.52 -6.89 13.57
C GLY A 88 8.61 -5.86 12.45
N VAL A 89 7.75 -4.83 12.43
CA VAL A 89 7.95 -3.67 11.56
C VAL A 89 9.09 -2.82 12.14
N LYS A 90 10.19 -2.69 11.39
CA LYS A 90 11.35 -1.88 11.78
C LYS A 90 11.25 -0.45 11.27
N ARG A 91 10.75 -0.30 10.04
CA ARG A 91 10.58 0.99 9.38
C ARG A 91 9.45 0.88 8.35
N ALA A 92 8.64 1.92 8.26
CA ALA A 92 7.65 2.09 7.20
C ALA A 92 7.89 3.44 6.50
N THR A 93 7.96 3.43 5.17
CA THR A 93 8.10 4.64 4.35
C THR A 93 6.80 4.86 3.58
N THR A 94 6.13 5.98 3.81
CA THR A 94 4.88 6.34 3.12
C THR A 94 5.18 7.08 1.82
N CYS A 95 4.75 6.50 0.70
CA CYS A 95 4.84 7.08 -0.64
C CYS A 95 3.43 7.46 -1.12
N MET A 96 3.06 8.73 -0.95
CA MET A 96 1.77 9.25 -1.43
C MET A 96 1.67 9.15 -2.96
N VAL A 97 0.55 8.64 -3.45
CA VAL A 97 0.23 8.66 -4.88
C VAL A 97 -0.23 10.07 -5.27
N VAL A 98 0.30 10.57 -6.38
CA VAL A 98 -0.05 11.87 -6.95
C VAL A 98 -0.65 11.62 -8.34
N GLU A 99 -1.77 12.28 -8.64
CA GLU A 99 -2.40 12.23 -9.96
C GLU A 99 -1.66 13.16 -10.94
N ILE A 100 -1.40 12.68 -12.14
CA ILE A 100 -0.69 13.39 -13.23
C ILE A 100 -1.54 13.46 -14.49
#